data_AF-A0AAN7IZT5-F1
#
_entry.id   AF-A0AAN7IZT5-F1
#
_cell.length_a   1.000
_cell.length_b   1.000
_cell.length_c   1.000
_cell.angle_alpha   90.00
_cell.angle_beta   90.00
_cell.angle_gamma   90.00
#
_symmetry.space_group_name_H-M   'P 1'
#
loop_
_entity.id
_entity.type
_entity.pdbx_description
1 polymer ?
#
loop_
_entity_poly.entity_id
_entity_poly.type
_entity_poly.pdbx_seq_one_letter_code
_entity_poly.pdbx_strand_id
1 'polypeptide(L)'
;MASPPLPTPKSWFRYFQYEEGRDSPSDARNVLLVVVTLIAAVTFQAGVNPPGGVWQDDDGGEHKAGRAIYASQKPAYYVFLISNTLALSTSVLVIMSLTYRFPFHLEVWFATASMLVTYASAVFAVTPGESFRFRYILIASLGPFALRCLIQIFKKYRSLSSN
;
A
#
# COMPACT_ATOMS: atom_id res chain seq x y z
N MET A 1 48.00 -6.70 4.59
CA MET A 1 46.78 -5.96 4.19
C MET A 1 46.06 -5.57 5.47
N ALA A 2 45.94 -4.28 5.76
CA ALA A 2 45.20 -3.83 6.94
C ALA A 2 43.70 -3.98 6.70
N SER A 3 42.98 -4.58 7.63
CA SER A 3 41.52 -4.65 7.61
C SER A 3 40.91 -3.24 7.67
N PRO A 4 39.84 -2.95 6.91
CA PRO A 4 39.25 -1.62 6.91
C PRO A 4 38.70 -1.27 8.30
N PRO A 5 38.81 0.01 8.73
CA PRO A 5 38.36 0.45 10.04
C PRO A 5 36.84 0.25 10.19
N LEU A 6 36.41 -0.18 11.38
CA LEU A 6 35.00 -0.42 11.68
C LEU A 6 34.18 0.89 11.54
N PRO A 7 32.99 0.85 10.92
CA PRO A 7 32.19 2.05 10.70
C PRO A 7 31.69 2.61 12.05
N THR A 8 31.95 3.89 12.32
CA THR A 8 31.31 4.62 13.43
C THR A 8 29.80 4.74 13.20
N PRO A 9 28.96 4.94 14.24
CA PRO A 9 27.49 4.91 14.11
C PRO A 9 26.91 5.87 13.06
N LYS A 10 27.50 7.06 12.90
CA LYS A 10 27.11 8.02 11.83
C LYS A 10 27.50 7.52 10.43
N SER A 11 28.61 6.78 10.29
CA SER A 11 29.01 6.20 9.01
C SER A 11 28.19 4.96 8.63
N TRP A 12 27.64 4.23 9.61
CA TRP A 12 26.80 3.06 9.35
C TRP A 12 25.53 3.44 8.57
N PHE A 13 24.81 4.49 8.97
CA PHE A 13 23.62 4.93 8.20
C PHE A 13 23.99 5.41 6.80
N ARG A 14 25.12 6.13 6.64
CA ARG A 14 25.62 6.55 5.32
C ARG A 14 25.94 5.37 4.41
N TYR A 15 26.45 4.27 4.97
CA TYR A 15 26.75 3.06 4.21
C TYR A 15 25.52 2.46 3.50
N PHE A 16 24.32 2.58 4.08
CA PHE A 16 23.07 2.08 3.48
C PHE A 16 22.33 3.13 2.63
N GLN A 17 22.85 4.35 2.49
CA GLN A 17 22.22 5.36 1.64
C GLN A 17 22.43 5.03 0.17
N TYR A 18 21.40 5.26 -0.64
CA TYR A 18 21.51 5.20 -2.09
C TYR A 18 22.50 6.27 -2.58
N GLU A 19 23.48 5.84 -3.35
CA GLU A 19 24.49 6.72 -3.96
C GLU A 19 24.46 6.54 -5.48
N GLU A 20 24.10 7.60 -6.22
CA GLU A 20 23.93 7.54 -7.68
C GLU A 20 25.19 7.09 -8.45
N GLY A 21 26.39 7.28 -7.87
CA GLY A 21 27.65 6.81 -8.46
C GLY A 21 28.05 5.36 -8.11
N ARG A 22 27.43 4.76 -7.09
CA ARG A 22 27.76 3.41 -6.58
C ARG A 22 26.64 2.41 -6.88
N ASP A 23 25.39 2.84 -6.75
CA ASP A 23 24.21 1.99 -6.88
C ASP A 23 23.52 2.25 -8.23
N SER A 24 23.24 1.19 -8.99
CA SER A 24 22.53 1.35 -10.26
C SER A 24 21.03 1.65 -10.01
N PRO A 25 20.39 2.49 -10.85
CA PRO A 25 18.94 2.71 -10.75
C PRO A 25 18.12 1.42 -10.89
N SER A 26 18.64 0.40 -11.59
CA SER A 26 17.97 -0.89 -11.73
C SER A 26 17.99 -1.68 -10.42
N ASP A 27 19.11 -1.66 -9.69
CA ASP A 27 19.21 -2.36 -8.40
C ASP A 27 18.32 -1.70 -7.36
N ALA A 28 18.32 -0.36 -7.29
CA ALA A 28 17.41 0.39 -6.43
C ALA A 28 15.95 0.08 -6.76
N ARG A 29 15.58 0.04 -8.05
CA ARG A 29 14.24 -0.36 -8.49
C ARG A 29 13.88 -1.78 -8.06
N ASN A 30 14.79 -2.74 -8.20
CA ASN A 30 14.55 -4.13 -7.83
C ASN A 30 14.32 -4.26 -6.31
N VAL A 31 15.16 -3.62 -5.50
CA VAL A 31 15.00 -3.61 -4.03
C VAL A 31 13.68 -2.94 -3.64
N LEU A 32 13.36 -1.79 -4.23
CA LEU A 32 12.11 -1.10 -3.95
C LEU A 32 10.89 -1.96 -4.32
N LEU A 33 10.90 -2.61 -5.49
CA LEU A 33 9.82 -3.52 -5.92
C LEU A 33 9.60 -4.65 -4.91
N VAL A 34 10.67 -5.25 -4.37
CA VAL A 34 10.57 -6.28 -3.31
C VAL A 34 9.91 -5.69 -2.07
N VAL A 35 10.42 -4.56 -1.56
CA VAL A 35 9.90 -3.93 -0.34
C VAL A 35 8.42 -3.56 -0.47
N VAL A 36 8.03 -2.91 -1.56
CA VAL A 36 6.63 -2.48 -1.73
C VAL A 36 5.70 -3.66 -2.01
N THR A 37 6.17 -4.71 -2.67
CA THR A 37 5.36 -5.93 -2.85
C THR A 37 5.12 -6.63 -1.51
N LEU A 38 6.12 -6.69 -0.64
CA LEU A 38 5.97 -7.25 0.72
C LEU A 38 4.99 -6.42 1.56
N ILE A 39 5.10 -5.09 1.54
CA ILE A 39 4.16 -4.21 2.25
C ILE A 39 2.74 -4.41 1.70
N ALA A 40 2.56 -4.47 0.38
CA ALA A 40 1.27 -4.74 -0.24
C ALA A 40 0.70 -6.11 0.18
N ALA A 41 1.53 -7.15 0.20
CA ALA A 41 1.11 -8.49 0.63
C ALA A 41 0.68 -8.51 2.10
N VAL A 42 1.48 -7.95 3.01
CA VAL A 42 1.16 -7.89 4.45
C VAL A 42 -0.12 -7.10 4.70
N THR A 43 -0.27 -5.95 4.04
CA THR A 43 -1.46 -5.10 4.21
C THR A 43 -2.71 -5.73 3.61
N PHE A 44 -2.60 -6.39 2.46
CA PHE A 44 -3.71 -7.15 1.88
C PHE A 44 -4.16 -8.25 2.84
N GLN A 45 -3.22 -9.06 3.35
CA GLN A 45 -3.51 -10.12 4.32
C GLN A 45 -4.18 -9.58 5.58
N ALA A 46 -3.67 -8.50 6.15
CA ALA A 46 -4.24 -7.88 7.35
C ALA A 46 -5.63 -7.29 7.13
N GLY A 47 -5.94 -6.82 5.91
CA GLY A 47 -7.26 -6.28 5.56
C GLY A 47 -8.32 -7.35 5.33
N VAL A 48 -7.96 -8.47 4.68
CA VAL A 48 -8.90 -9.58 4.43
C VAL A 48 -9.05 -10.50 5.65
N ASN A 49 -8.02 -10.58 6.49
CA ASN A 49 -8.01 -11.29 7.76
C ASN A 49 -7.75 -10.27 8.90
N PRO A 50 -8.80 -9.55 9.35
CA PRO A 50 -8.63 -8.53 10.39
C PRO A 50 -8.05 -9.14 11.69
N PRO A 51 -7.26 -8.38 12.46
CA PRO A 51 -6.77 -8.82 13.76
C PRO A 51 -7.91 -9.34 14.64
N GLY A 52 -7.71 -10.47 15.32
CA GLY A 52 -8.77 -11.12 16.11
C GLY A 52 -9.82 -11.87 15.28
N GLY A 53 -9.77 -11.80 13.95
CA GLY A 53 -10.65 -12.54 13.06
C GLY A 53 -12.02 -11.89 12.87
N VAL A 54 -12.95 -12.70 12.36
CA VAL A 54 -14.34 -12.31 12.14
C VAL A 54 -15.27 -13.19 12.98
N TRP A 55 -16.42 -12.64 13.36
CA TRP A 55 -17.48 -13.40 14.00
C TRP A 55 -17.93 -14.55 13.08
N GLN A 56 -18.18 -15.72 13.65
CA GLN A 56 -18.59 -16.92 12.91
C GLN A 56 -20.10 -17.14 12.93
N ASP A 57 -20.81 -16.37 13.74
CA ASP A 57 -22.22 -16.47 14.04
C ASP A 57 -22.87 -15.09 14.19
N ASP A 58 -24.20 -15.10 14.17
CA ASP A 58 -25.05 -13.95 14.39
C ASP A 58 -25.61 -14.01 15.82
N ASP A 59 -25.41 -12.97 16.62
CA ASP A 59 -25.94 -12.89 18.00
C ASP A 59 -26.93 -11.74 18.14
N GLY A 60 -28.14 -11.92 17.59
CA GLY A 60 -29.36 -11.18 17.93
C GLY A 60 -29.37 -9.65 17.79
N GLY A 61 -28.25 -9.01 17.39
CA GLY A 61 -28.08 -7.56 17.36
C GLY A 61 -26.70 -7.06 17.85
N GLU A 62 -25.92 -7.87 18.57
CA GLU A 62 -24.59 -7.48 19.08
C GLU A 62 -23.50 -7.67 18.02
N HIS A 63 -23.47 -8.82 17.35
CA HIS A 63 -22.55 -9.08 16.25
C HIS A 63 -23.19 -9.88 15.11
N LYS A 64 -22.53 -9.81 13.94
CA LYS A 64 -22.94 -10.48 12.70
C LYS A 64 -21.78 -11.25 12.11
N ALA A 65 -22.03 -12.46 11.64
CA ALA A 65 -21.08 -13.31 10.98
C ALA A 65 -20.37 -12.57 9.83
N GLY A 66 -19.05 -12.78 9.74
CA GLY A 66 -18.19 -12.12 8.76
C GLY A 66 -17.77 -10.69 9.12
N ARG A 67 -18.30 -10.08 10.20
CA ARG A 67 -17.81 -8.79 10.69
C ARG A 67 -16.55 -8.96 11.52
N ALA A 68 -15.61 -8.03 11.39
CA ALA A 68 -14.37 -8.03 12.17
C ALA A 68 -14.67 -7.93 13.66
N ILE A 69 -14.12 -8.85 14.46
CA ILE A 69 -14.18 -8.77 15.93
C ILE A 69 -13.50 -7.49 16.41
N TYR A 70 -12.40 -7.09 15.76
CA TYR A 70 -11.70 -5.86 16.08
C TYR A 70 -12.56 -4.59 15.93
N ALA A 71 -13.60 -4.62 15.08
CA ALA A 71 -14.50 -3.49 14.90
C ALA A 71 -15.31 -3.12 16.16
N SER A 72 -15.38 -4.00 17.16
CA SER A 72 -15.93 -3.70 18.48
C SER A 72 -15.14 -2.60 19.20
N GLN A 73 -13.83 -2.46 18.91
CA GLN A 73 -12.98 -1.38 19.41
C GLN A 73 -12.84 -0.28 18.35
N LYS A 74 -13.94 0.44 18.09
CA LYS A 74 -14.08 1.39 16.96
C LYS A 74 -12.85 2.29 16.75
N PRO A 75 -12.32 3.05 17.74
CA PRO A 75 -11.21 3.97 17.50
C PRO A 75 -9.93 3.27 17.00
N ALA A 76 -9.54 2.18 17.66
CA ALA A 76 -8.33 1.43 17.31
C ALA A 76 -8.47 0.73 15.96
N TYR A 77 -9.64 0.16 15.68
CA TYR A 77 -9.96 -0.45 14.40
C TYR A 77 -9.85 0.54 13.23
N TYR A 78 -10.33 1.77 13.41
CA TYR A 78 -10.24 2.79 12.36
C TYR A 78 -8.80 3.27 12.12
N VAL A 79 -8.02 3.46 13.17
CA VAL A 79 -6.58 3.78 13.02
C VAL A 79 -5.89 2.68 12.22
N PHE A 80 -6.12 1.41 12.59
CA PHE A 80 -5.61 0.25 11.86
C PHE A 80 -6.03 0.27 10.38
N LEU A 81 -7.33 0.36 10.09
CA LEU A 81 -7.83 0.33 8.72
C LEU A 81 -7.27 1.45 7.85
N ILE A 82 -7.21 2.68 8.38
CA ILE A 82 -6.70 3.84 7.65
C ILE A 82 -5.21 3.66 7.36
N SER A 83 -4.40 3.34 8.38
CA SER A 83 -2.97 3.13 8.21
C SER A 83 -2.66 1.98 7.25
N ASN A 84 -3.38 0.85 7.37
CA ASN A 84 -3.20 -0.30 6.50
C ASN A 84 -3.56 0.01 5.04
N THR A 85 -4.67 0.72 4.82
CA THR A 85 -5.10 1.10 3.47
C THR A 85 -4.17 2.13 2.84
N LEU A 86 -3.63 3.08 3.61
CA LEU A 86 -2.62 4.02 3.13
C LEU A 86 -1.31 3.31 2.73
N ALA A 87 -0.87 2.34 3.52
CA ALA A 87 0.32 1.55 3.23
C ALA A 87 0.16 0.69 1.96
N LEU A 88 -0.99 0.01 1.79
CA LEU A 88 -1.32 -0.73 0.57
C LEU A 88 -1.35 0.20 -0.65
N SER A 89 -2.04 1.34 -0.53
CA SER A 89 -2.18 2.31 -1.62
C SER A 89 -0.83 2.89 -2.04
N THR A 90 0.02 3.25 -1.08
CA THR A 90 1.37 3.78 -1.35
C THR A 90 2.24 2.74 -2.05
N SER A 91 2.16 1.48 -1.60
CA SER A 91 2.89 0.38 -2.22
C SER A 91 2.46 0.17 -3.67
N VAL A 92 1.15 0.16 -3.94
CA VAL A 92 0.62 0.04 -5.31
C VAL A 92 1.08 1.19 -6.19
N LEU A 93 1.08 2.45 -5.72
CA LEU A 93 1.60 3.57 -6.52
C LEU A 93 3.06 3.39 -6.92
N VAL A 94 3.88 2.94 -5.99
CA VAL A 94 5.30 2.71 -6.25
C VAL A 94 5.46 1.55 -7.24
N ILE A 95 4.71 0.46 -7.10
CA ILE A 95 4.68 -0.65 -8.07
C ILE A 95 4.33 -0.13 -9.47
N MET A 96 3.26 0.65 -9.60
CA MET A 96 2.81 1.21 -10.88
C MET A 96 3.87 2.13 -11.50
N SER A 97 4.55 2.93 -10.67
CA SER A 97 5.59 3.86 -11.10
C SER A 97 6.86 3.14 -11.55
N LEU A 98 7.29 2.11 -10.80
CA LEU A 98 8.51 1.35 -11.08
C LEU A 98 8.35 0.38 -12.25
N THR A 99 7.14 -0.13 -12.49
CA THR A 99 6.84 -1.04 -13.61
C THR A 99 6.45 -0.32 -14.90
N TYR A 100 6.31 1.02 -14.88
CA TYR A 100 5.98 1.80 -16.07
C TYR A 100 7.03 1.58 -17.19
N ARG A 101 6.57 1.26 -18.41
CA ARG A 101 7.37 0.86 -19.59
C ARG A 101 7.97 -0.55 -19.57
N PHE A 102 7.62 -1.41 -18.61
CA PHE A 102 7.95 -2.83 -18.71
C PHE A 102 7.09 -3.49 -19.80
N PRO A 103 7.55 -4.56 -20.47
CA PRO A 103 6.75 -5.25 -21.49
C PRO A 103 5.39 -5.71 -20.96
N PHE A 104 5.29 -6.07 -19.67
CA PHE A 104 4.07 -6.56 -19.02
C PHE A 104 3.41 -5.54 -18.06
N HIS A 105 3.65 -4.24 -18.26
CA HIS A 105 3.15 -3.22 -17.33
C HIS A 105 1.63 -3.17 -17.28
N LEU A 106 0.93 -3.38 -18.41
CA LEU A 106 -0.53 -3.36 -18.45
C LEU A 106 -1.14 -4.52 -17.65
N GLU A 107 -0.58 -5.72 -17.78
CA GLU A 107 -1.00 -6.89 -17.01
C GLU A 107 -0.82 -6.65 -15.51
N VAL A 108 0.32 -6.09 -15.10
CA VAL A 108 0.56 -5.71 -13.69
C VAL A 108 -0.45 -4.65 -13.22
N TRP A 109 -0.77 -3.68 -14.06
CA TRP A 109 -1.73 -2.61 -13.74
C TRP A 109 -3.16 -3.15 -13.60
N PHE A 110 -3.58 -4.04 -14.50
CA PHE A 110 -4.88 -4.71 -14.39
C PHE A 110 -4.95 -5.63 -13.17
N ALA A 111 -3.89 -6.39 -12.90
CA ALA A 111 -3.82 -7.27 -11.73
C ALA A 111 -3.89 -6.47 -10.42
N THR A 112 -3.13 -5.38 -10.31
CA THR A 112 -3.15 -4.51 -9.13
C THR A 112 -4.49 -3.77 -8.96
N ALA A 113 -5.12 -3.33 -10.05
CA ALA A 113 -6.47 -2.75 -10.01
C ALA A 113 -7.51 -3.78 -9.51
N SER A 114 -7.47 -5.00 -10.04
CA SER A 114 -8.33 -6.10 -9.59
C SER A 114 -8.10 -6.42 -8.10
N MET A 115 -6.84 -6.49 -7.67
CA MET A 115 -6.48 -6.67 -6.27
C MET A 115 -7.07 -5.57 -5.37
N LEU A 116 -7.00 -4.30 -5.77
CA LEU A 116 -7.61 -3.19 -5.01
C LEU A 116 -9.12 -3.33 -4.88
N VAL A 117 -9.81 -3.80 -5.93
CA VAL A 117 -11.26 -4.07 -5.87
C VAL A 117 -11.58 -5.16 -4.87
N THR A 118 -10.83 -6.27 -4.88
CA THR A 118 -11.03 -7.37 -3.92
C THR A 118 -10.74 -6.94 -2.48
N TYR A 119 -9.70 -6.13 -2.26
CA TYR A 119 -9.41 -5.55 -0.95
C TYR A 119 -10.53 -4.63 -0.46
N ALA A 120 -11.03 -3.73 -1.32
CA ALA A 120 -12.13 -2.85 -0.98
C ALA A 120 -13.42 -3.62 -0.65
N SER A 121 -13.70 -4.69 -1.41
CA SER A 121 -14.81 -5.60 -1.15
C SER A 121 -14.68 -6.30 0.21
N ALA A 122 -13.49 -6.83 0.52
CA ALA A 122 -13.23 -7.49 1.80
C ALA A 122 -13.39 -6.53 2.98
N VAL A 123 -12.78 -5.34 2.91
CA VAL A 123 -12.90 -4.30 3.95
C VAL A 123 -14.36 -3.89 4.17
N PHE A 124 -15.14 -3.78 3.09
CA PHE A 124 -16.57 -3.49 3.16
C PHE A 124 -17.37 -4.61 3.82
N ALA A 125 -17.03 -5.87 3.51
CA ALA A 125 -17.67 -7.04 4.09
C ALA A 125 -17.39 -7.18 5.58
N VAL A 126 -16.17 -6.90 6.04
CA VAL A 126 -15.81 -7.03 7.47
C VAL A 126 -16.20 -5.81 8.32
N THR A 127 -16.40 -4.64 7.73
CA THR A 127 -16.70 -3.40 8.48
C THR A 127 -18.22 -3.20 8.72
N PRO A 128 -18.70 -3.08 9.97
CA PRO A 128 -20.12 -2.93 10.31
C PRO A 128 -20.84 -1.78 9.57
N GLY A 129 -22.13 -1.98 9.28
CA GLY A 129 -22.92 -1.19 8.31
C GLY A 129 -23.40 0.20 8.74
N GLU A 130 -23.12 0.66 9.96
CA GLU A 130 -23.74 1.87 10.54
C GLU A 130 -23.01 3.19 10.24
N SER A 131 -22.18 3.25 9.19
CA SER A 131 -21.47 4.51 8.89
C SER A 131 -21.15 4.69 7.41
N PHE A 132 -22.16 5.12 6.66
CA PHE A 132 -22.05 5.62 5.29
C PHE A 132 -20.88 6.60 5.10
N ARG A 133 -20.56 7.42 6.11
CA ARG A 133 -19.44 8.39 6.12
C ARG A 133 -18.06 7.75 5.95
N PHE A 134 -17.85 6.52 6.40
CA PHE A 134 -16.53 5.88 6.40
C PHE A 134 -16.21 5.14 5.09
N ARG A 135 -17.22 4.64 4.38
CA ARG A 135 -17.06 4.14 3.00
C ARG A 135 -16.53 5.23 2.07
N TYR A 136 -16.98 6.47 2.26
CA TYR A 136 -16.46 7.63 1.55
C TYR A 136 -15.05 8.04 1.99
N ILE A 137 -14.62 7.78 3.23
CA ILE A 137 -13.23 8.05 3.67
C ILE A 137 -12.25 7.05 3.05
N LEU A 138 -12.64 5.77 2.90
CA LEU A 138 -11.85 4.77 2.17
C LEU A 138 -11.71 5.13 0.69
N ILE A 139 -12.81 5.53 0.03
CA ILE A 139 -12.80 6.04 -1.36
C ILE A 139 -12.02 7.36 -1.46
N ALA A 140 -12.15 8.25 -0.48
CA ALA A 140 -11.40 9.50 -0.41
C ALA A 140 -9.91 9.25 -0.17
N SER A 141 -9.49 8.15 0.46
CA SER A 141 -8.06 7.80 0.58
C SER A 141 -7.43 7.44 -0.78
N LEU A 142 -8.22 6.92 -1.74
CA LEU A 142 -7.79 6.76 -3.14
C LEU A 142 -7.74 8.11 -3.91
N GLY A 143 -8.39 9.16 -3.42
CA GLY A 143 -8.51 10.46 -4.10
C GLY A 143 -7.19 11.25 -4.25
N PRO A 144 -6.44 11.51 -3.17
CA PRO A 144 -5.11 12.14 -3.23
C PRO A 144 -4.11 11.34 -4.06
N PHE A 145 -4.34 10.02 -4.17
CA PHE A 145 -3.53 9.07 -4.92
C PHE A 145 -3.78 9.18 -6.42
N ALA A 146 -5.04 9.23 -6.86
CA ALA A 146 -5.41 9.55 -8.23
C ALA A 146 -4.91 10.95 -8.63
N LEU A 147 -5.00 11.93 -7.72
CA LEU A 147 -4.54 13.30 -7.95
C LEU A 147 -3.01 13.38 -8.12
N ARG A 148 -2.23 12.74 -7.23
CA ARG A 148 -0.76 12.72 -7.37
C ARG A 148 -0.31 11.94 -8.61
N CYS A 149 -0.98 10.83 -8.95
CA CYS A 149 -0.75 10.11 -10.20
C CYS A 149 -1.06 10.96 -11.43
N LEU A 150 -2.20 11.64 -11.46
CA LEU A 150 -2.58 12.57 -12.53
C LEU A 150 -1.55 13.69 -12.67
N ILE A 151 -1.06 14.29 -11.57
CA ILE A 151 -0.06 15.35 -11.61
C ILE A 151 1.28 14.84 -12.19
N GLN A 152 1.73 13.65 -11.79
CA GLN A 152 2.96 13.03 -12.29
C GLN A 152 2.86 12.69 -13.79
N ILE A 153 1.73 12.10 -14.21
CA ILE A 153 1.45 11.76 -15.60
C ILE A 153 1.32 13.03 -16.45
N PHE A 154 0.63 14.07 -15.95
CA PHE A 154 0.45 15.34 -16.63
C PHE A 154 1.77 16.09 -16.80
N LYS A 155 2.63 16.11 -15.78
CA LYS A 155 3.99 16.67 -15.89
C LYS A 155 4.82 15.95 -16.94
N LYS A 156 4.71 14.62 -17.00
CA LYS A 156 5.39 13.79 -18.00
C LYS A 156 4.89 14.05 -19.42
N TYR A 157 3.58 14.18 -19.60
CA TYR A 157 2.97 14.49 -20.91
C TYR A 157 3.35 15.89 -21.39
N ARG A 158 3.37 16.88 -20.48
CA ARG A 158 3.81 18.24 -20.79
C ARG A 158 5.28 18.32 -21.19
N SER A 159 6.15 17.53 -20.57
CA SER A 159 7.56 17.43 -20.97
C SER A 159 7.75 16.81 -22.35
N LEU A 160 6.91 15.84 -22.73
CA LEU A 160 6.95 15.20 -24.05
C LEU A 160 6.37 16.09 -25.16
N SER A 161 5.42 16.97 -24.83
CA SER A 161 4.83 17.93 -25.77
C SER A 161 5.67 19.20 -25.98
N SER A 162 6.71 19.42 -25.19
CA SER A 162 7.57 20.61 -25.22
C SER A 162 8.93 20.37 -25.91
N ASN A 163 9.18 19.15 -26.37
CA ASN A 163 10.31 18.77 -27.24
C ASN A 163 9.78 18.47 -28.64
#